data_AF-A0A2M7M7C0-F1
#
_entry.id   AF-A0A2M7M7C0-F1
#
_cell.length_a   1.000
_cell.length_b   1.000
_cell.length_c   1.000
_cell.angle_alpha   90.00
_cell.angle_beta   90.00
_cell.angle_gamma   90.00
#
_symmetry.space_group_name_H-M   'P 1'
#
loop_
_entity.id
_entity.type
_entity.pdbx_description
1 polymer ?
#
loop_
_entity_poly.entity_id
_entity_poly.type
_entity_poly.pdbx_seq_one_letter_code
_entity_poly.pdbx_strand_id
1 'polypeptide(L)'
;ALKLSQQGRAVSLYPEFQQTRTQDLPTTFFDAGMFYFCDAQTYKSGVSMHSDSAVPFVLPRHLAHDIDTLEDWDFAEKFYKFLHTQ
;
A
#
# COMPACT_ATOMS: atom_id res chain seq x y z
N ALA A 1 7.68 -5.34 9.86
CA ALA A 1 8.45 -4.44 8.96
C ALA A 1 9.81 -4.14 9.58
N LEU A 2 10.83 -3.89 8.75
CA LEU A 2 12.18 -3.52 9.18
C LEU A 2 12.49 -2.11 8.69
N LYS A 3 13.33 -1.38 9.44
CA LYS A 3 13.98 -0.14 8.99
C LYS A 3 15.48 -0.24 9.20
N LEU A 4 16.23 0.67 8.60
CA LEU A 4 17.67 0.78 8.84
C LEU A 4 17.92 1.67 10.07
N SER A 5 18.82 1.22 10.94
CA SER A 5 19.39 2.05 12.00
C SER A 5 20.36 3.08 11.41
N GLN A 6 20.79 4.04 12.24
CA GLN A 6 21.84 5.00 11.85
C GLN A 6 23.17 4.33 11.47
N GLN A 7 23.43 3.10 11.95
CA GLN A 7 24.60 2.31 11.57
C GLN A 7 24.35 1.38 10.36
N GLY A 8 23.23 1.56 9.65
CA GLY A 8 22.86 0.74 8.49
C GLY A 8 22.48 -0.70 8.84
N ARG A 9 22.07 -0.97 10.09
CA ARG A 9 21.65 -2.31 10.53
C ARG A 9 20.13 -2.44 10.46
N ALA A 10 19.64 -3.63 10.12
CA ALA A 10 18.22 -3.92 10.16
C ALA A 10 17.72 -3.89 11.61
N VAL A 11 16.66 -3.13 11.86
CA VAL A 11 15.95 -3.07 13.14
C VAL A 11 14.45 -3.18 12.91
N SER A 12 13.73 -3.81 13.83
CA SER A 12 12.27 -3.94 13.75
C SER A 12 11.60 -2.57 13.84
N LEU A 13 10.63 -2.33 12.96
CA LEU A 13 9.75 -1.16 13.04
C LEU A 13 8.75 -1.29 14.19
N TYR A 14 8.31 -2.53 14.48
CA TYR A 14 7.41 -2.90 15.57
C TYR A 14 8.06 -4.00 16.42
N PRO A 15 8.95 -3.66 17.37
CA PRO A 15 9.67 -4.63 18.19
C PRO A 15 8.74 -5.57 18.99
N GLU A 16 7.57 -5.10 19.38
CA GLU A 16 6.56 -5.84 20.14
C GLU A 16 6.02 -7.07 19.39
N PHE A 17 6.08 -7.09 18.06
CA PHE A 17 5.62 -8.20 17.22
C PHE A 17 6.77 -9.04 16.63
N GLN A 18 8.00 -8.89 17.15
CA GLN A 18 9.18 -9.54 16.56
C GLN A 18 9.08 -11.08 16.51
N GLN A 19 8.37 -11.69 17.47
CA GLN A 19 8.16 -13.14 17.55
C GLN A 19 6.75 -13.57 17.08
N THR A 20 5.96 -12.63 16.57
CA THR A 20 4.61 -12.90 16.06
C THR A 20 4.67 -13.21 14.58
N ARG A 21 4.02 -14.29 14.15
CA ARG A 21 3.94 -14.60 12.72
C ARG A 21 3.03 -13.58 12.05
N THR A 22 3.38 -13.15 10.85
CA THR A 22 2.60 -12.11 10.14
C THR A 22 1.17 -12.53 9.85
N GLN A 23 0.90 -13.84 9.72
CA GLN A 23 -0.45 -14.37 9.52
C GLN A 23 -1.32 -14.32 10.78
N ASP A 24 -0.70 -14.19 11.97
CA ASP A 24 -1.41 -14.05 13.25
C ASP A 24 -1.70 -12.59 13.58
N LEU A 25 -1.15 -11.63 12.82
CA LEU A 25 -1.44 -10.20 12.99
C LEU A 25 -2.78 -9.84 12.35
N PRO A 26 -3.44 -8.76 12.83
CA PRO A 26 -4.60 -8.19 12.14
C PRO A 26 -4.27 -7.90 10.67
N THR A 27 -5.21 -8.18 9.78
CA THR A 27 -5.06 -7.81 8.37
C THR A 27 -4.97 -6.28 8.25
N THR A 28 -3.94 -5.81 7.57
CA THR A 28 -3.73 -4.39 7.28
C THR A 28 -3.80 -4.13 5.78
N PHE A 29 -4.12 -2.90 5.43
CA PHE A 29 -4.21 -2.43 4.05
C PHE A 29 -3.28 -1.23 3.85
N PHE A 30 -2.82 -1.07 2.63
CA PHE A 30 -2.12 0.13 2.18
C PHE A 30 -3.05 0.87 1.24
N ASP A 31 -2.99 2.20 1.29
CA ASP A 31 -3.60 3.02 0.26
C ASP A 31 -2.89 2.76 -1.06
N ALA A 32 -3.66 2.45 -2.11
CA ALA A 32 -3.12 2.12 -3.42
C ALA A 32 -2.88 3.37 -4.30
N GLY A 33 -3.27 4.56 -3.86
CA GLY A 33 -2.97 5.80 -4.58
C GLY A 33 -3.70 5.99 -5.93
N MET A 34 -4.51 5.02 -6.37
CA MET A 34 -5.07 5.01 -7.73
C MET A 34 -6.24 5.99 -7.92
N PHE A 35 -7.29 5.86 -7.10
CA PHE A 35 -8.51 6.65 -7.25
C PHE A 35 -9.10 7.03 -5.89
N TYR A 36 -9.54 8.29 -5.79
CA TYR A 36 -10.26 8.81 -4.63
C TYR A 36 -11.56 9.44 -5.12
N PHE A 37 -12.68 8.99 -4.57
CA PHE A 37 -14.01 9.50 -4.90
C PHE A 37 -14.59 10.23 -3.70
N CYS A 38 -15.06 11.45 -3.90
CA CYS A 38 -15.74 12.23 -2.87
C CYS A 38 -16.75 13.17 -3.51
N ASP A 39 -17.78 13.56 -2.76
CA ASP A 39 -18.66 14.63 -3.21
C ASP A 39 -17.94 15.98 -3.11
N ALA A 40 -18.35 16.92 -3.97
CA ALA A 40 -17.68 18.21 -4.08
C ALA A 40 -17.76 19.06 -2.80
N GLN A 41 -18.78 18.88 -1.96
CA GLN A 41 -18.92 19.66 -0.72
C GLN A 41 -17.96 19.13 0.35
N THR A 42 -17.87 17.81 0.51
CA THR A 42 -16.90 17.15 1.40
C THR A 42 -15.46 17.47 1.01
N TYR A 43 -15.15 17.50 -0.30
CA TYR A 43 -13.83 17.93 -0.75
C TYR A 43 -13.53 19.38 -0.35
N LYS A 44 -14.49 20.28 -0.59
CA LYS A 44 -14.34 21.72 -0.29
C LYS A 44 -14.24 22.03 1.20
N SER A 45 -14.87 21.23 2.06
CA SER A 45 -14.78 21.40 3.50
C SER A 45 -13.45 20.92 4.09
N GLY A 46 -12.58 20.32 3.29
CA GLY A 46 -11.24 19.89 3.71
C GLY A 46 -11.23 18.62 4.54
N VAL A 47 -12.30 17.81 4.46
CA VAL A 47 -12.34 16.50 5.12
C VAL A 47 -11.25 15.60 4.53
N SER A 48 -10.48 14.95 5.41
CA SER A 48 -9.42 14.03 4.99
C SER A 48 -9.99 12.81 4.26
N MET A 49 -9.29 12.36 3.22
CA MET A 49 -9.59 11.10 2.51
C MET A 49 -9.38 9.86 3.38
N HIS A 50 -8.64 9.98 4.48
CA HIS A 50 -8.41 8.92 5.47
C HIS A 50 -9.17 9.15 6.77
N SER A 51 -10.32 9.84 6.70
CA SER A 51 -11.19 10.05 7.85
C SER A 51 -12.10 8.84 8.14
N ASP A 52 -12.74 8.84 9.31
CA ASP A 52 -13.66 7.77 9.73
C ASP A 52 -14.90 7.63 8.85
N SER A 53 -15.20 8.62 7.98
CA SER A 53 -16.29 8.55 7.00
C SER A 53 -15.86 7.96 5.66
N ALA A 54 -14.57 7.70 5.45
CA ALA A 54 -14.05 7.10 4.23
C ALA A 54 -14.41 5.62 4.15
N VAL A 55 -14.79 5.16 2.95
CA VAL A 55 -15.08 3.75 2.67
C VAL A 55 -14.02 3.23 1.70
N PRO A 56 -13.26 2.18 2.06
CA PRO A 56 -12.23 1.65 1.18
C PRO A 56 -12.83 0.83 0.04
N PHE A 57 -12.22 0.93 -1.14
CA PHE A 57 -12.40 -0.06 -2.20
C PHE A 57 -11.22 -1.01 -2.21
N VAL A 58 -11.42 -2.23 -1.70
CA VAL A 58 -10.34 -3.22 -1.57
C VAL A 58 -10.02 -3.82 -2.94
N LEU A 59 -8.78 -3.63 -3.39
CA LEU A 59 -8.30 -4.14 -4.67
C LEU A 59 -7.58 -5.48 -4.52
N PRO A 60 -7.69 -6.39 -5.50
CA PRO A 60 -6.75 -7.48 -5.67
C PRO A 60 -5.32 -6.93 -5.74
N ARG A 61 -4.39 -7.54 -5.00
CA ARG A 61 -2.99 -7.06 -4.89
C ARG A 61 -2.30 -6.89 -6.24
N HIS A 62 -2.63 -7.72 -7.23
CA HIS A 62 -2.04 -7.69 -8.56
C HIS A 62 -2.50 -6.49 -9.42
N LEU A 63 -3.43 -5.67 -8.93
CA LEU A 63 -3.93 -4.48 -9.63
C LEU A 63 -3.39 -3.18 -9.03
N ALA A 64 -2.63 -3.23 -7.94
CA ALA A 64 -2.11 -2.07 -7.23
C ALA A 64 -0.58 -2.05 -7.28
N HIS A 65 -0.04 -1.32 -8.27
CA HIS A 65 1.39 -1.13 -8.48
C HIS A 65 1.67 0.35 -8.74
N ASP A 66 2.29 1.02 -7.76
CA ASP A 66 2.82 2.36 -7.93
C ASP A 66 4.10 2.30 -8.77
N ILE A 67 4.33 3.34 -9.59
CA ILE A 67 5.51 3.46 -10.44
C ILE A 67 6.27 4.72 -10.06
N ASP A 68 7.23 4.56 -9.16
CA ASP A 68 8.11 5.65 -8.71
C ASP A 68 9.48 5.61 -9.42
N THR A 69 9.88 4.43 -9.87
CA THR A 69 11.20 4.17 -10.48
C THR A 69 11.09 3.41 -11.80
N LEU A 70 12.20 3.39 -12.56
CA LEU A 70 12.29 2.58 -13.78
C LEU A 70 12.22 1.07 -13.50
N GLU A 71 12.66 0.63 -12.31
CA GLU A 71 12.53 -0.77 -11.90
C GLU A 71 11.06 -1.15 -11.69
N ASP A 72 10.26 -0.25 -11.09
CA ASP A 72 8.82 -0.45 -10.92
C ASP A 72 8.11 -0.56 -12.28
N TRP A 73 8.50 0.28 -13.25
CA TRP A 73 7.97 0.22 -14.62
C TRP A 73 8.27 -1.12 -15.29
N ASP A 74 9.52 -1.56 -15.29
CA ASP A 74 9.93 -2.85 -15.88
C ASP A 74 9.19 -4.02 -15.22
N PHE A 75 9.01 -3.98 -13.90
CA PHE A 75 8.21 -4.97 -13.19
C PHE A 75 6.75 -4.94 -13.63
N ALA A 76 6.11 -3.76 -13.67
CA ALA A 76 4.72 -3.61 -14.08
C ALA A 76 4.48 -4.14 -15.50
N GLU A 77 5.38 -3.86 -16.45
CA GLU A 77 5.27 -4.37 -17.83
C GLU A 77 5.35 -5.90 -17.89
N LYS A 78 6.31 -6.51 -17.19
CA LYS A 78 6.47 -7.97 -17.13
C LYS A 78 5.26 -8.62 -16.49
N PHE A 79 4.76 -8.04 -15.41
CA PHE A 79 3.63 -8.56 -14.67
C PHE A 79 2.33 -8.46 -15.47
N TYR A 80 2.10 -7.34 -16.15
CA TYR A 80 0.99 -7.19 -17.09
C TYR A 80 1.04 -8.26 -18.18
N LYS A 81 2.20 -8.47 -18.82
CA LYS A 81 2.36 -9.54 -19.81
C LYS A 81 2.01 -10.90 -19.22
N PHE A 82 2.50 -11.24 -18.03
CA PHE A 82 2.17 -12.52 -17.37
C PHE A 82 0.67 -12.70 -17.14
N LEU A 83 -0.04 -11.67 -16.66
CA LEU A 83 -1.49 -11.74 -16.40
C LEU A 83 -2.33 -11.88 -17.68
N HIS A 84 -1.80 -11.46 -18.82
CA HIS A 84 -2.52 -11.42 -20.10
C HIS A 84 -1.96 -12.37 -21.17
N THR A 85 -0.99 -13.21 -20.81
CA THR A 85 -0.50 -14.27 -21.70
C THR A 85 -1.36 -15.52 -21.50
N GLN A 86 -1.99 -15.98 -22.58
CA GLN A 86 -2.71 -17.26 -22.67
C GLN A 86 -1.73 -18.42 -22.90
#